data_AF-A0A3G9HA68-F1
#
_entry.id   AF-A0A3G9HA68-F1
#
_cell.length_a   1.000
_cell.length_b   1.000
_cell.length_c   1.000
_cell.angle_alpha   90.00
_cell.angle_beta   90.00
_cell.angle_gamma   90.00
#
_symmetry.space_group_name_H-M   'P 1'
#
loop_
_entity.id
_entity.type
_entity.pdbx_description
1 polymer ?
#
loop_
_entity_poly.entity_id
_entity_poly.type
_entity_poly.pdbx_seq_one_letter_code
_entity_poly.pdbx_strand_id
1 'polypeptide(L)'
;MRSWRSFRADRPPGRYGHSEPFQGRLRRLPALLERIDADLIITVDNGIGAFEVARGAKGRGIDLIITDHHTASEILPDAYAIVNPKKSECVFAYPDICGAQVAWFLVGALKRGLGWSLRCRSFSIFWRQP
;
A
#
# COMPACT_ATOMS: atom_id res chain seq x y z
N MET A 1 -19.52 -17.14 -0.23
CA MET A 1 -18.69 -16.23 0.59
C MET A 1 -17.23 -16.53 0.31
N ARG A 2 -16.49 -15.63 -0.37
CA ARG A 2 -15.05 -15.83 -0.62
C ARG A 2 -14.29 -15.59 0.69
N SER A 3 -13.50 -16.56 1.13
CA SER A 3 -12.76 -16.49 2.39
C SER A 3 -11.65 -15.46 2.31
N TRP A 4 -11.51 -14.65 3.35
CA TRP A 4 -10.39 -13.73 3.51
C TRP A 4 -9.11 -14.56 3.71
N ARG A 5 -8.17 -14.50 2.76
CA ARG A 5 -6.83 -15.08 2.91
C ARG A 5 -5.85 -13.93 3.15
N SER A 6 -5.31 -13.83 4.37
CA SER A 6 -4.17 -12.94 4.62
C SER A 6 -2.95 -13.51 3.90
N PHE A 7 -2.51 -12.89 2.81
CA PHE A 7 -1.23 -13.22 2.21
C PHE A 7 -0.12 -12.50 2.99
N ARG A 8 0.68 -13.26 3.75
CA ARG A 8 1.99 -12.78 4.20
C ARG A 8 2.99 -13.14 3.11
N ALA A 9 3.74 -12.17 2.62
CA ALA A 9 4.90 -12.48 1.81
C ALA A 9 5.88 -13.28 2.69
N ASP A 10 5.98 -14.59 2.48
CA ASP A 10 6.88 -15.43 3.25
C ASP A 10 8.32 -14.90 3.11
N ARG A 11 8.92 -14.61 4.27
CA ARG A 11 10.30 -14.14 4.39
C ARG A 11 11.20 -15.39 4.40
N PRO A 12 12.01 -15.69 3.37
CA PRO A 12 12.91 -16.82 3.43
C PRO A 12 13.97 -16.60 4.54
N PRO A 13 14.36 -17.64 5.28
CA PRO A 13 15.40 -17.54 6.30
C PRO A 13 16.77 -17.34 5.62
N GLY A 14 17.53 -16.37 6.12
CA GLY A 14 18.94 -16.19 5.78
C GLY A 14 19.23 -15.40 4.50
N ARG A 15 19.40 -14.08 4.64
CA ARG A 15 20.31 -13.24 3.82
C ARG A 15 20.29 -11.80 4.36
N TYR A 16 20.97 -11.60 5.48
CA TYR A 16 21.53 -10.28 5.79
C TYR A 16 22.94 -10.27 5.19
N GLY A 17 23.05 -9.70 3.99
CA GLY A 17 24.32 -9.36 3.36
C GLY A 17 24.16 -7.94 2.82
N HIS A 18 24.95 -7.01 3.34
CA HIS A 18 24.98 -5.63 2.90
C HIS A 18 25.53 -5.57 1.47
N SER A 19 24.66 -5.40 0.46
CA SER A 19 25.02 -4.87 -0.88
C SER A 19 23.84 -4.77 -1.87
N GLU A 20 22.67 -5.34 -1.59
CA GLU A 20 21.54 -5.23 -2.52
C GLU A 20 20.78 -3.91 -2.31
N PRO A 21 20.57 -3.08 -3.35
CA PRO A 21 19.80 -1.85 -3.23
C PRO A 21 18.38 -2.16 -2.75
N PHE A 22 17.82 -1.29 -1.91
CA PHE A 22 16.47 -1.40 -1.32
C PHE A 22 15.35 -1.70 -2.36
N GLN A 23 15.61 -1.43 -3.64
CA GLN A 23 14.83 -1.83 -4.82
C GLN A 23 14.63 -3.35 -4.98
N GLY A 24 15.44 -4.21 -4.36
CA GLY A 24 15.34 -5.68 -4.49
C GLY A 24 14.05 -6.30 -3.94
N ARG A 25 13.31 -5.59 -3.09
CA ARG A 25 12.03 -6.08 -2.54
C ARG A 25 10.87 -5.97 -3.54
N LEU A 26 10.97 -5.08 -4.53
CA LEU A 26 9.94 -4.80 -5.54
C LEU A 26 9.95 -5.78 -6.72
N ARG A 27 11.06 -6.52 -6.96
CA ARG A 27 11.14 -7.58 -7.99
C ARG A 27 10.20 -8.77 -7.78
N ARG A 28 9.52 -8.87 -6.62
CA ARG A 28 8.68 -10.04 -6.27
C ARG A 28 7.19 -9.82 -6.46
N LEU A 29 6.75 -8.61 -6.80
CA LEU A 29 5.33 -8.30 -6.96
C LEU A 29 4.70 -8.82 -8.27
N PRO A 30 5.42 -8.92 -9.41
CA PRO A 30 4.86 -9.60 -10.59
C PRO A 30 4.50 -11.06 -10.29
N ALA A 31 5.37 -11.79 -9.58
CA ALA A 31 5.09 -13.14 -9.09
C ALA A 31 4.00 -13.17 -7.99
N LEU A 32 3.79 -12.05 -7.28
CA LEU A 32 2.68 -11.95 -6.32
C LEU A 32 1.34 -11.85 -7.04
N LEU A 33 1.27 -11.09 -8.13
CA LEU A 33 0.05 -10.97 -8.93
C LEU A 33 -0.43 -12.36 -9.37
N GLU A 34 0.45 -13.21 -9.89
CA GLU A 34 0.12 -14.59 -10.28
C GLU A 34 -0.50 -15.44 -9.14
N ARG A 35 -0.24 -15.08 -7.88
CA ARG A 35 -0.69 -15.80 -6.69
C ARG A 35 -1.88 -15.14 -5.98
N ILE A 36 -2.33 -13.98 -6.46
CA ILE A 36 -3.46 -13.24 -5.92
C ILE A 36 -4.63 -13.33 -6.89
N ASP A 37 -5.76 -13.83 -6.37
CA ASP A 37 -7.10 -13.70 -6.97
C ASP A 37 -7.84 -12.59 -6.21
N ALA A 38 -7.79 -11.37 -6.76
CA ALA A 38 -8.43 -10.19 -6.18
C ALA A 38 -8.79 -9.19 -7.28
N ASP A 39 -9.90 -8.48 -7.08
CA ASP A 39 -10.33 -7.39 -7.97
C ASP A 39 -9.65 -6.05 -7.62
N LEU A 40 -9.13 -5.91 -6.40
CA LEU A 40 -8.53 -4.69 -5.87
C LEU A 40 -7.32 -5.02 -4.98
N ILE A 41 -6.23 -4.28 -5.18
CA ILE A 41 -5.03 -4.27 -4.35
C ILE A 41 -4.83 -2.86 -3.78
N ILE A 42 -4.66 -2.77 -2.46
CA ILE A 42 -4.26 -1.53 -1.78
C ILE A 42 -2.89 -1.76 -1.14
N THR A 43 -1.87 -1.01 -1.57
CA THR A 43 -0.55 -1.06 -0.93
C THR A 43 -0.47 -0.11 0.24
N VAL A 44 0.36 -0.43 1.23
CA VAL A 44 0.66 0.42 2.38
C VAL A 44 2.16 0.51 2.54
N ASP A 45 2.67 1.73 2.71
CA ASP A 45 4.08 2.04 2.96
C ASP A 45 5.02 1.60 1.82
N ASN A 46 4.47 1.39 0.63
CA ASN A 46 5.22 0.98 -0.55
C ASN A 46 4.38 1.17 -1.82
N GLY A 47 5.02 1.16 -2.98
CA GLY A 47 4.37 1.09 -4.29
C GLY A 47 4.66 2.28 -5.20
N ILE A 48 5.17 3.41 -4.69
CA ILE A 48 5.38 4.62 -5.52
C ILE A 48 6.37 4.40 -6.67
N GLY A 49 7.27 3.42 -6.56
CA GLY A 49 8.19 3.00 -7.62
C GLY A 49 7.77 1.72 -8.38
N ALA A 50 6.57 1.19 -8.19
CA ALA A 50 6.17 -0.15 -8.65
C ALA A 50 5.55 -0.17 -10.07
N PHE A 51 6.23 0.36 -11.06
CA PHE A 51 5.71 0.52 -12.43
C PHE A 51 5.28 -0.80 -13.11
N GLU A 52 6.11 -1.84 -13.04
CA GLU A 52 5.82 -3.14 -13.66
C GLU A 52 4.59 -3.81 -13.02
N VAL A 53 4.45 -3.64 -11.70
CA VAL A 53 3.34 -4.18 -10.92
C VAL A 53 2.05 -3.47 -11.27
N ALA A 54 2.08 -2.16 -11.38
CA ALA A 54 0.93 -1.36 -11.80
C ALA A 54 0.46 -1.78 -13.20
N ARG A 55 1.40 -1.94 -14.14
CA ARG A 55 1.10 -2.45 -15.49
C ARG A 55 0.52 -3.86 -15.47
N GLY A 56 1.11 -4.77 -14.68
CA GLY A 56 0.64 -6.15 -14.54
C GLY A 56 -0.75 -6.25 -13.91
N ALA A 57 -1.03 -5.44 -12.90
CA ALA A 57 -2.34 -5.35 -12.26
C ALA A 57 -3.39 -4.87 -13.27
N LYS A 58 -3.10 -3.77 -13.98
CA LYS A 58 -3.97 -3.21 -15.02
C LYS A 58 -4.23 -4.23 -16.15
N GLY A 59 -3.21 -4.94 -16.61
CA GLY A 59 -3.34 -5.99 -17.63
C GLY A 59 -4.23 -7.16 -17.20
N ARG A 60 -4.40 -7.36 -15.89
CA ARG A 60 -5.29 -8.38 -15.32
C ARG A 60 -6.66 -7.84 -14.89
N GLY A 61 -6.92 -6.55 -15.12
CA GLY A 61 -8.16 -5.90 -14.68
C GLY A 61 -8.25 -5.74 -13.16
N ILE A 62 -7.12 -5.68 -12.46
CA ILE A 62 -7.06 -5.48 -11.01
C ILE A 62 -6.83 -4.00 -10.73
N ASP A 63 -7.71 -3.38 -9.95
CA ASP A 63 -7.50 -2.01 -9.50
C ASP A 63 -6.35 -1.97 -8.49
N LEU A 64 -5.39 -1.06 -8.71
CA LEU A 64 -4.27 -0.85 -7.81
C LEU A 64 -4.37 0.54 -7.17
N ILE A 65 -4.51 0.59 -5.85
CA ILE A 65 -4.41 1.82 -5.06
C ILE A 65 -3.08 1.80 -4.30
N ILE A 66 -2.27 2.82 -4.51
CA ILE A 66 -0.98 2.96 -3.83
C ILE A 66 -1.13 3.93 -2.66
N THR A 67 -0.80 3.50 -1.45
CA THR A 67 -0.57 4.42 -0.31
C THR A 67 0.88 4.33 0.13
N ASP A 68 1.59 5.45 -0.01
CA ASP A 68 3.04 5.50 0.18
C ASP A 68 3.45 6.90 0.67
N HIS A 69 4.69 7.01 1.13
CA HIS A 69 5.27 8.25 1.63
C HIS A 69 6.75 8.45 1.22
N HIS A 70 7.33 7.47 0.51
CA HIS A 70 8.64 7.61 -0.10
C HIS A 70 8.64 8.70 -1.19
N THR A 71 9.83 9.14 -1.59
CA THR A 71 10.02 10.17 -2.62
C THR A 71 9.28 9.78 -3.90
N ALA A 72 8.38 10.64 -4.37
CA ALA A 72 7.69 10.47 -5.63
C ALA A 72 8.55 11.00 -6.77
N SER A 73 8.67 10.21 -7.84
CA SER A 73 9.26 10.65 -9.09
C SER A 73 8.26 11.50 -9.88
N GLU A 74 8.73 12.24 -10.89
CA GLU A 74 7.86 13.00 -11.80
C GLU A 74 6.89 12.09 -12.57
N ILE A 75 7.39 10.94 -13.02
CA ILE A 75 6.60 9.89 -13.65
C ILE A 75 6.12 8.94 -12.56
N LEU A 76 4.82 8.65 -12.54
CA LEU A 76 4.19 7.80 -11.53
C LEU A 76 3.70 6.47 -12.14
N PRO A 77 3.58 5.40 -11.33
CA PRO A 77 2.99 4.14 -11.78
C PRO A 77 1.54 4.32 -12.27
N ASP A 78 1.16 3.53 -13.26
CA ASP A 78 -0.21 3.49 -13.82
C ASP A 78 -1.16 2.72 -12.89
N ALA A 79 -1.46 3.33 -11.75
CA ALA A 79 -2.34 2.82 -10.71
C ALA A 79 -3.70 3.53 -10.77
N TYR A 80 -4.75 2.87 -10.27
CA TYR A 80 -6.09 3.46 -10.17
C TYR A 80 -6.08 4.74 -9.33
N ALA A 81 -5.35 4.72 -8.21
CA ALA A 81 -5.13 5.91 -7.38
C ALA A 81 -3.77 5.85 -6.68
N ILE A 82 -3.19 7.02 -6.43
CA ILE A 82 -1.94 7.17 -5.67
C ILE A 82 -2.15 8.23 -4.58
N VAL A 83 -2.03 7.80 -3.33
CA VAL A 83 -2.02 8.65 -2.14
C VAL A 83 -0.59 8.72 -1.62
N ASN A 84 0.09 9.81 -1.95
CA ASN A 84 1.43 10.09 -1.45
C ASN A 84 1.57 11.60 -1.20
N PRO A 85 1.97 12.05 0.00
CA PRO A 85 2.06 13.46 0.35
C PRO A 85 3.22 14.19 -0.34
N LYS A 86 4.13 13.46 -1.02
CA LYS A 86 5.28 14.00 -1.75
C LYS A 86 5.06 14.14 -3.26
N LYS A 87 3.82 13.95 -3.75
CA LYS A 87 3.48 14.24 -5.16
C LYS A 87 3.63 15.75 -5.43
N SER A 88 4.05 16.11 -6.64
CA SER A 88 4.34 17.49 -7.00
C SER A 88 3.13 18.42 -6.88
N GLU A 89 1.92 17.91 -7.11
CA GLU A 89 0.66 18.63 -6.99
C GLU A 89 0.02 18.55 -5.59
N CYS A 90 0.66 17.89 -4.62
CA CYS A 90 0.11 17.73 -3.28
C CYS A 90 0.30 18.99 -2.45
N VAL A 91 -0.81 19.57 -1.97
CA VAL A 91 -0.81 20.76 -1.07
C VAL A 91 -0.83 20.38 0.42
N PHE A 92 -0.59 19.11 0.74
CA PHE A 92 -0.63 18.65 2.12
C PHE A 92 0.58 19.19 2.91
N ALA A 93 0.32 19.81 4.06
CA ALA A 93 1.34 20.54 4.82
C ALA A 93 2.45 19.67 5.43
N TYR A 94 2.27 18.34 5.50
CA TYR A 94 3.19 17.43 6.17
C TYR A 94 3.69 16.34 5.21
N PRO A 95 4.68 16.63 4.34
CA PRO A 95 5.17 15.68 3.35
C PRO A 95 5.87 14.45 3.96
N ASP A 96 6.38 14.56 5.19
CA ASP A 96 7.24 13.54 5.83
C ASP A 96 6.52 12.62 6.82
N ILE A 97 5.19 12.49 6.72
CA ILE A 97 4.45 11.49 7.50
C ILE A 97 4.85 10.05 7.10
N CYS A 98 4.69 9.07 7.99
CA CYS A 98 4.96 7.65 7.68
C CYS A 98 3.82 6.99 6.89
N GLY A 99 4.07 5.86 6.22
CA GLY A 99 3.04 5.16 5.45
C GLY A 99 1.84 4.70 6.29
N ALA A 100 2.04 4.36 7.56
CA ALA A 100 0.94 4.06 8.48
C ALA A 100 -0.01 5.26 8.67
N GLN A 101 0.53 6.48 8.75
CA GLN A 101 -0.25 7.71 8.86
C GLN A 101 -0.99 8.01 7.55
N VAL A 102 -0.38 7.74 6.39
CA VAL A 102 -1.05 7.85 5.08
C VAL A 102 -2.25 6.90 5.02
N ALA A 103 -2.07 5.63 5.39
CA ALA A 103 -3.15 4.65 5.42
C ALA A 103 -4.24 5.03 6.43
N TRP A 104 -3.86 5.60 7.58
CA TRP A 104 -4.82 6.13 8.56
C TRP A 104 -5.69 7.25 7.97
N PHE A 105 -5.09 8.21 7.26
CA PHE A 105 -5.83 9.27 6.60
C PHE A 105 -6.73 8.74 5.48
N LEU A 106 -6.30 7.73 4.72
CA LEU A 106 -7.16 7.06 3.74
C LEU A 106 -8.42 6.47 4.41
N VAL A 107 -8.25 5.70 5.49
CA VAL A 107 -9.39 5.13 6.23
C VAL A 107 -10.30 6.23 6.79
N GLY A 108 -9.72 7.32 7.33
CA GLY A 108 -10.48 8.48 7.80
C GLY A 108 -11.30 9.14 6.70
N ALA A 109 -10.71 9.31 5.51
CA ALA A 109 -11.39 9.86 4.34
C ALA A 109 -12.52 8.94 3.84
N LEU A 110 -12.28 7.62 3.76
CA LEU A 110 -13.29 6.63 3.40
C LEU A 110 -14.47 6.65 4.38
N LYS A 111 -14.19 6.66 5.69
CA LYS A 111 -15.20 6.74 6.73
C LYS A 111 -16.07 7.99 6.56
N ARG A 112 -15.44 9.15 6.32
CA ARG A 112 -16.15 10.41 6.06
C ARG A 112 -17.00 10.32 4.79
N GLY A 113 -16.44 9.81 3.70
CA GLY A 113 -17.12 9.68 2.41
C GLY A 113 -18.31 8.73 2.42
N LEU A 114 -18.24 7.65 3.22
CA LEU A 114 -19.33 6.68 3.39
C LEU A 114 -20.31 7.04 4.51
N GLY A 115 -20.10 8.16 5.21
CA GLY A 115 -20.96 8.57 6.33
C GLY A 115 -20.92 7.62 7.54
N TRP A 116 -19.85 6.83 7.70
CA TRP A 116 -19.77 5.81 8.74
C TRP A 116 -19.36 6.39 10.09
N SER A 117 -20.06 6.03 11.16
CA SER A 117 -19.69 6.37 12.54
C SER A 117 -18.90 5.24 13.23
N LEU A 118 -17.86 4.71 12.57
CA LEU A 118 -16.99 3.69 13.19
C LEU A 118 -16.03 4.33 14.19
N ARG A 119 -16.11 3.92 15.46
CA ARG A 119 -15.10 4.30 16.46
C ARG A 119 -13.89 3.38 16.28
N CYS A 120 -12.72 3.90 15.90
CA CYS A 120 -11.52 3.07 15.77
C CYS A 120 -11.13 2.35 17.08
N ARG A 121 -11.53 2.92 18.23
CA ARG A 121 -11.44 2.29 19.56
C ARG A 121 -12.17 0.94 19.66
N SER A 122 -13.16 0.68 18.81
CA SER A 122 -13.86 -0.61 18.74
C SER A 122 -12.98 -1.74 18.16
N PHE A 123 -11.86 -1.42 17.51
CA PHE A 123 -10.88 -2.40 17.01
C PHE A 123 -9.70 -2.59 17.98
N SER A 124 -9.70 -1.93 19.15
CA SER A 124 -8.62 -2.03 20.15
C SER A 124 -8.64 -3.32 20.97
N ILE A 125 -9.07 -4.44 20.37
CA ILE A 125 -9.04 -5.76 21.02
C ILE A 125 -7.62 -6.18 21.45
N PHE A 126 -6.57 -5.54 20.91
CA PHE A 126 -5.17 -5.83 21.26
C PHE A 126 -4.45 -4.77 22.10
N TRP A 127 -5.06 -3.60 22.37
CA TRP A 127 -4.42 -2.49 23.10
C TRP A 127 -5.04 -2.21 24.47
N ARG A 128 -5.90 -3.09 24.98
CA ARG A 128 -6.21 -3.16 26.41
C ARG A 128 -5.20 -4.11 27.06
N GLN A 129 -4.02 -3.60 27.38
CA GLN A 129 -3.23 -4.17 28.47
C GLN A 129 -3.62 -3.41 29.75
N PRO A 130 -3.60 -4.07 30.93
CA PRO A 130 -4.18 -3.56 32.18
C PRO A 130 -3.68 -2.17 32.60
#